data_AF-A0A952WU78-F1
#
_entry.id   AF-A0A952WU78-F1
#
_cell.length_a   1.000
_cell.length_b   1.000
_cell.length_c   1.000
_cell.angle_alpha   90.00
_cell.angle_beta   90.00
_cell.angle_gamma   90.00
#
_symmetry.space_group_name_H-M   'P 1'
#
loop_
_entity.id
_entity.type
_entity.pdbx_description
1 polymer ?
#
loop_
_entity_poly.entity_id
_entity_poly.type
_entity_poly.pdbx_seq_one_letter_code
_entity_poly.pdbx_strand_id
1 'polypeptide(L)' 'MTRDEDAIALAGRLAEHAVQQVELIGRDGTRRALHARQTDLPGALREATAGTRLFWPGGAAEVRADSITWEFDPPAH' A
#
# COMPACT_ATOMS: atom_id res chain seq x y z
N MET A 1 9.99 11.39 7.49
CA MET A 1 8.79 10.54 7.65
C MET A 1 9.27 9.16 8.03
N THR A 2 8.66 8.62 9.07
CA THR A 2 8.83 7.23 9.48
C THR A 2 7.93 6.34 8.64
N ARG A 3 8.27 5.06 8.52
CA ARG A 3 7.45 4.05 7.85
C ARG A 3 5.98 4.01 8.34
N ASP A 4 5.75 4.39 9.59
CA ASP A 4 4.40 4.44 10.16
C ASP A 4 3.57 5.60 9.60
N GLU A 5 4.17 6.78 9.51
CA GLU A 5 3.54 7.96 8.89
C GLU A 5 3.25 7.71 7.42
N ASP A 6 4.17 7.05 6.70
CA ASP A 6 3.98 6.64 5.31
C ASP A 6 2.80 5.67 5.14
N ALA A 7 2.66 4.70 6.05
CA ALA A 7 1.55 3.73 6.01
C ALA A 7 0.19 4.41 6.22
N ILE A 8 0.12 5.34 7.19
CA ILE A 8 -1.08 6.12 7.47
C ILE A 8 -1.40 7.05 6.28
N ALA A 9 -0.40 7.74 5.73
CA ALA A 9 -0.56 8.64 4.59
C ALA A 9 -1.03 7.90 3.34
N LEU A 10 -0.44 6.73 3.06
CA LEU A 10 -0.86 5.88 1.94
C LEU A 10 -2.30 5.39 2.13
N ALA A 11 -2.67 4.93 3.33
CA ALA A 11 -4.04 4.49 3.62
C ALA A 11 -5.05 5.64 3.42
N GLY A 12 -4.72 6.85 3.86
CA GLY A 12 -5.52 8.05 3.63
C GLY A 12 -5.71 8.32 2.13
N ARG A 13 -4.63 8.33 1.35
CA ARG A 13 -4.71 8.54 -0.11
C ARG A 13 -5.53 7.48 -0.82
N LEU A 14 -5.36 6.21 -0.47
CA LEU A 14 -6.15 5.13 -1.07
C LEU A 14 -7.64 5.32 -0.80
N ALA A 15 -8.00 5.76 0.41
CA ALA A 15 -9.38 6.09 0.75
C ALA A 15 -9.91 7.30 -0.03
N GLU A 16 -9.12 8.36 -0.19
CA GLU A 16 -9.46 9.55 -1.00
C GLU A 16 -9.73 9.20 -2.47
N HIS A 17 -8.94 8.28 -3.04
CA HIS A 17 -9.09 7.79 -4.40
C HIS A 17 -10.16 6.70 -4.56
N ALA A 18 -10.95 6.43 -3.51
CA ALA A 18 -11.96 5.38 -3.47
C ALA A 18 -11.43 3.99 -3.87
N VAL A 19 -10.13 3.74 -3.68
CA VAL A 19 -9.54 2.42 -3.87
C VAL A 19 -10.20 1.49 -2.86
N GLN A 20 -10.73 0.37 -3.33
CA GLN A 20 -11.44 -0.58 -2.48
C GLN A 20 -10.58 -1.80 -2.14
N GLN A 21 -9.65 -2.15 -3.02
CA GLN A 21 -8.83 -3.35 -2.92
C GLN A 21 -7.38 -3.02 -3.29
N VAL A 22 -6.46 -3.58 -2.51
CA VAL A 22 -5.01 -3.48 -2.69
C VAL A 22 -4.46 -4.89 -2.66
N GLU A 23 -3.64 -5.25 -3.63
CA GLU A 23 -2.92 -6.53 -3.64
C GLU A 23 -1.51 -6.34 -3.08
N LEU A 24 -1.20 -7.02 -1.99
CA LEU A 24 0.16 -7.12 -1.47
C LEU A 24 0.83 -8.34 -2.06
N ILE A 25 2.05 -8.16 -2.56
CA ILE A 25 2.91 -9.21 -3.07
C ILE A 25 4.16 -9.21 -2.20
N GLY A 26 4.27 -10.22 -1.34
CA GLY A 26 5.45 -10.46 -0.52
C GLY A 26 6.67 -10.84 -1.36
N ARG A 27 7.86 -10.74 -0.77
CA ARG A 27 9.14 -11.06 -1.43
C ARG A 27 9.22 -12.53 -1.90
N ASP A 28 8.55 -13.41 -1.20
CA ASP A 28 8.37 -14.84 -1.48
C ASP A 28 7.37 -15.11 -2.62
N GLY A 29 6.74 -14.06 -3.17
CA GLY A 29 5.71 -14.16 -4.21
C GLY A 29 4.32 -14.39 -3.66
N THR A 30 4.15 -14.42 -2.32
CA THR A 30 2.84 -14.56 -1.68
C THR A 30 1.97 -13.35 -1.99
N ARG A 31 0.80 -13.60 -2.58
CA ARG A 31 -0.18 -12.55 -2.91
C ARG A 31 -1.30 -12.54 -1.87
N ARG A 32 -1.64 -11.35 -1.38
CA ARG A 32 -2.74 -11.14 -0.44
C ARG A 32 -3.53 -9.91 -0.86
N ALA A 33 -4.80 -10.10 -1.20
CA ALA A 33 -5.71 -8.98 -1.39
C ALA A 33 -6.16 -8.46 -0.01
N LEU A 34 -5.98 -7.16 0.22
CA LEU A 34 -6.54 -6.41 1.34
C LEU A 34 -7.60 -5.46 0.82
N HIS A 35 -8.64 -5.26 1.62
CA HIS A 35 -9.61 -4.22 1.34
C HIS A 35 -9.13 -2.92 1.97
N ALA A 36 -8.98 -1.86 1.18
CA ALA A 36 -8.50 -0.56 1.66
C ALA A 36 -9.44 0.08 2.71
N ARG A 37 -10.71 -0.35 2.74
CA ARG A 37 -11.71 0.05 3.74
C ARG A 37 -11.51 -0.63 5.10
N GLN A 38 -10.61 -1.61 5.22
CA GLN A 38 -10.27 -2.17 6.51
C GLN A 38 -9.45 -1.15 7.30
N THR A 39 -9.88 -0.90 8.54
CA THR A 39 -9.15 -0.12 9.53
C THR A 39 -7.74 -0.66 9.78
N ASP A 40 -7.49 -1.92 9.39
CA ASP A 40 -6.23 -2.65 9.52
C ASP A 40 -5.22 -2.40 8.40
N LEU A 41 -5.54 -1.63 7.35
CA LEU A 41 -4.60 -1.39 6.23
C LEU A 41 -3.25 -0.78 6.70
N PRO A 42 -3.22 0.23 7.59
CA PRO A 42 -1.96 0.73 8.14
C PRO A 42 -1.22 -0.35 8.95
N GLY A 43 -1.95 -1.18 9.70
CA GLY A 43 -1.38 -2.29 10.46
C GLY A 43 -0.71 -3.32 9.56
N ALA A 44 -1.39 -3.75 8.49
CA ALA A 44 -0.84 -4.68 7.52
C ALA A 44 0.38 -4.11 6.77
N LEU A 45 0.39 -2.81 6.49
CA LEU A 45 1.54 -2.11 5.91
C LEU A 45 2.74 -2.03 6.88
N ARG A 46 2.48 -1.87 8.19
CA ARG A 46 3.53 -1.91 9.22
C ARG A 46 4.14 -3.31 9.35
N GLU A 47 3.33 -4.36 9.27
CA GLU A 47 3.78 -5.75 9.39
C GLU A 47 4.41 -6.30 8.10
N ALA A 48 4.20 -5.64 6.96
CA ALA A 48 4.80 -6.05 5.69
C ALA A 48 6.33 -6.15 5.79
N THR A 49 6.95 -7.10 5.10
CA THR A 49 8.42 -7.17 5.07
C THR A 49 8.97 -6.21 4.02
N ALA A 50 10.20 -5.72 4.21
CA ALA A 50 10.87 -4.92 3.18
C ALA A 50 10.97 -5.72 1.88
N GLY A 51 10.65 -5.09 0.75
CA GLY A 51 10.48 -5.72 -0.56
C GLY A 51 9.04 -6.16 -0.86
N THR A 52 8.09 -5.96 0.06
CA THR A 52 6.66 -6.16 -0.23
C THR A 52 6.18 -5.07 -1.18
N ARG A 53 5.52 -5.47 -2.26
CA ARG A 53 4.91 -4.55 -3.22
C ARG A 53 3.40 -4.52 -3.02
N LEU A 54 2.81 -3.36 -3.22
CA LEU A 54 1.38 -3.13 -3.19
C LEU A 54 0.94 -2.67 -4.57
N PHE A 55 -0.19 -3.19 -5.04
CA PHE A 55 -0.77 -2.84 -6.31
C PHE A 55 -2.25 -2.50 -6.12
N TRP A 56 -2.71 -1.44 -6.77
CA TRP A 56 -4.12 -1.08 -6.79
C TRP A 56 -4.47 -0.42 -8.14
N PRO A 57 -5.76 -0.29 -8.47
CA PRO A 57 -6.17 0.44 -9.67
C PRO A 57 -5.70 1.90 -9.60
N GLY A 58 -4.77 2.30 -10.47
CA GLY A 58 -4.19 3.66 -10.50
C GLY A 58 -2.91 3.86 -9.68
N GLY A 59 -2.23 2.79 -9.26
CA GLY A 59 -0.90 2.95 -8.66
C GLY A 59 -0.30 1.70 -8.04
N ALA A 60 0.92 1.87 -7.53
CA ALA A 60 1.65 0.85 -6.80
C ALA A 60 2.47 1.48 -5.66
N ALA A 61 2.82 0.66 -4.67
CA ALA A 61 3.81 1.02 -3.65
C ALA A 61 4.80 -0.11 -3.40
N GLU A 62 5.95 0.23 -2.87
CA GLU A 62 6.95 -0.71 -2.39
C GLU A 62 7.35 -0.34 -0.96
N VAL A 63 7.24 -1.32 -0.07
CA VAL A 63 7.69 -1.22 1.31
C VAL A 63 9.20 -1.41 1.35
N ARG A 64 9.92 -0.40 1.80
CA ARG A 64 11.36 -0.46 2.07
C ARG A 64 11.61 -0.66 3.56
N ALA A 65 12.87 -0.81 3.93
CA ALA A 65 13.25 -1.04 5.33
C ALA A 65 12.77 0.11 6.25
N ASP A 66 12.93 1.35 5.80
CA ASP A 66 12.70 2.55 6.63
C ASP A 66 11.57 3.46 6.11
N SER A 67 11.02 3.19 4.92
CA SER A 67 10.02 4.03 4.26
C SER A 67 9.10 3.24 3.35
N ILE A 68 8.02 3.85 2.86
CA ILE A 68 7.18 3.30 1.80
C ILE A 68 7.26 4.24 0.60
N THR A 69 7.62 3.71 -0.57
CA THR A 69 7.63 4.48 -1.81
C THR A 69 6.37 4.16 -2.59
N TRP A 70 5.58 5.14 -2.98
CA TRP A 70 4.37 4.92 -3.78
C TRP A 70 4.36 5.79 -5.04
N GLU A 71 3.86 5.20 -6.11
CA GLU A 71 3.66 5.82 -7.41
C GLU A 71 2.16 5.77 -7.70
N PHE A 72 1.52 6.94 -7.67
CA PHE A 72 0.16 7.09 -8.18
C PHE A 72 0.26 7.40 -9.66
N ASP A 73 -0.27 6.51 -10.50
CA ASP A 73 -0.50 6.80 -11.91
C ASP A 73 -1.91 7.39 -12.01
N PRO A 74 -2.06 8.72 -12.20
CA PRO A 74 -3.38 9.28 -12.37
C PRO A 74 -4.03 8.59 -13.56
N PRO A 75 -5.30 8.14 -13.46
CA PRO A 75 -5.95 7.49 -14.59
C PRO A 75 -5.89 8.43 -15.80
N ALA A 76 -5.29 7.96 -16.89
CA ALA A 76 -5.34 8.65 -18.17
C ALA A 76 -6.81 8.84 -18.54
N HIS A 77 -7.27 10.09 -18.45
CA HIS A 77 -8.63 10.51 -18.76
C HIS A 77 -8.88 10.48 -20.27
#